data_AF-A0A1Y1MA11-F1
#
_entry.id   AF-A0A1Y1MA11-F1
#
_cell.length_a   1.000
_cell.length_b   1.000
_cell.length_c   1.000
_cell.angle_alpha   90.00
_cell.angle_beta   90.00
_cell.angle_gamma   90.00
#
_symmetry.space_group_name_H-M   'P 1'
#
loop_
_entity.id
_entity.type
_entity.pdbx_description
1 polymer ?
#
loop_
_entity_poly.entity_id
_entity_poly.type
_entity_poly.pdbx_seq_one_letter_code
_entity_poly.pdbx_strand_id
1 'polypeptide(L)'
;PKGAAGALCQQSLLFPPDSYVRLEMDGLCVFELDASQVSRAIDFGSRQPLPSPEVVFPWLHGLHPKNHLQQAFFMSRKRSTRNPPTCHRGILLVKANGDLSTARLKGAVAPDEFLQPGPCPRFIEADPEEGFSVRNFQIQTAKAALVSDVIVYGENLAESKKVAWEVAAAQLLQRQSQTAQAGNFTEYNTFVCTSPFSDFEDANSDIVAIGSDGCATGKVLDFVQ
;
A
#
# COMPACT_ATOMS: atom_id res chain seq x y z
N PRO A 1 19.93 -2.50 31.64
CA PRO A 1 20.37 -2.48 30.23
C PRO A 1 19.20 -2.82 29.29
N LYS A 2 18.47 -1.81 28.83
CA LYS A 2 17.42 -1.99 27.81
C LYS A 2 18.12 -2.11 26.47
N GLY A 3 18.06 -3.29 25.87
CA GLY A 3 18.68 -3.57 24.58
C GLY A 3 18.18 -2.59 23.53
N ALA A 4 19.13 -2.04 22.77
CA ALA A 4 18.85 -1.39 21.51
C ALA A 4 18.33 -2.45 20.53
N ALA A 5 17.04 -2.78 20.62
CA ALA A 5 16.34 -3.40 19.52
C ALA A 5 16.21 -2.31 18.46
N GLY A 6 17.19 -2.23 17.55
CA GLY A 6 16.99 -1.49 16.31
C GLY A 6 15.70 -2.01 15.69
N ALA A 7 14.78 -1.11 15.36
CA ALA A 7 13.53 -1.49 14.70
C ALA A 7 13.91 -2.27 13.43
N LEU A 8 13.68 -3.59 13.43
CA LEU A 8 13.94 -4.42 12.26
C LEU A 8 13.04 -3.90 11.14
N CYS A 9 13.65 -3.39 10.08
CA CYS A 9 12.90 -3.02 8.88
C CYS A 9 12.33 -4.29 8.25
N GLN A 10 11.08 -4.21 7.79
CA GLN A 10 10.50 -5.29 7.02
C GLN A 10 11.26 -5.49 5.72
N GLN A 11 11.51 -6.75 5.39
CA GLN A 11 12.13 -7.16 4.13
C GLN A 11 11.06 -7.22 3.03
N SER A 12 11.45 -7.28 1.77
CA SER A 12 10.51 -7.47 0.66
C SER A 12 11.18 -8.25 -0.44
N LEU A 13 10.45 -9.15 -1.08
CA LEU A 13 10.90 -9.78 -2.34
C LEU A 13 10.86 -8.79 -3.50
N LEU A 14 10.07 -7.72 -3.38
CA LEU A 14 9.90 -6.67 -4.37
C LEU A 14 11.00 -5.59 -4.27
N PHE A 15 12.00 -5.78 -3.41
CA PHE A 15 13.09 -4.83 -3.26
C PHE A 15 14.45 -5.45 -2.93
N PRO A 16 15.53 -5.01 -3.59
CA PRO A 16 15.53 -4.03 -4.68
C PRO A 16 14.84 -4.60 -5.96
N PRO A 17 14.27 -3.75 -6.84
CA PRO A 17 13.42 -4.22 -7.94
C PRO A 17 14.21 -4.68 -9.18
N ASP A 18 15.54 -4.81 -9.07
CA ASP A 18 16.45 -5.00 -10.21
C ASP A 18 16.19 -6.29 -11.01
N SER A 19 15.57 -7.30 -10.39
CA SER A 19 15.25 -8.58 -11.03
C SER A 19 13.97 -8.57 -11.86
N TYR A 20 13.20 -7.49 -11.85
CA TYR A 20 11.92 -7.39 -12.54
C TYR A 20 12.04 -6.64 -13.86
N VAL A 21 11.16 -6.98 -14.82
CA VAL A 21 11.09 -6.25 -16.08
C VAL A 21 10.64 -4.82 -15.79
N ARG A 22 11.48 -3.84 -16.14
CA ARG A 22 11.24 -2.42 -15.90
C ARG A 22 10.62 -1.76 -17.12
N LEU A 23 9.50 -1.09 -16.92
CA LEU A 23 8.89 -0.16 -17.85
C LEU A 23 9.23 1.25 -17.40
N GLU A 24 9.65 2.10 -18.34
CA GLU A 24 10.00 3.50 -18.08
C GLU A 24 9.18 4.43 -18.97
N MET A 25 8.64 5.50 -18.38
CA MET A 25 7.90 6.56 -19.09
C MET A 25 8.04 7.86 -18.32
N ASP A 26 8.48 8.94 -18.97
CA ASP A 26 8.60 10.29 -18.39
C ASP A 26 9.32 10.35 -17.02
N GLY A 27 10.35 9.51 -16.82
CA GLY A 27 11.10 9.41 -15.56
C GLY A 27 10.40 8.62 -14.45
N LEU A 28 9.22 8.06 -14.72
CA LEU A 28 8.52 7.10 -13.87
C LEU A 28 8.97 5.67 -14.19
N CYS A 29 8.82 4.78 -13.22
CA CYS A 29 9.14 3.36 -13.34
C CYS A 29 7.99 2.50 -12.83
N VAL A 30 7.60 1.51 -13.63
CA VAL A 30 6.66 0.45 -13.25
C VAL A 30 7.31 -0.89 -13.58
N PHE A 31 7.16 -1.88 -12.73
CA PHE A 31 7.76 -3.20 -12.90
C PHE A 31 6.69 -4.26 -13.19
N GLU A 32 6.97 -5.23 -14.04
CA GLU A 32 6.01 -6.31 -14.35
C GLU A 32 6.15 -7.47 -13.36
N LEU A 33 5.02 -8.08 -12.99
CA LEU A 33 4.91 -9.30 -12.22
C LEU A 33 3.98 -10.31 -12.90
N ASP A 34 4.27 -11.60 -12.74
CA ASP A 34 3.29 -12.66 -12.99
C ASP A 34 2.49 -13.02 -11.72
N ALA A 35 1.42 -13.81 -11.88
CA ALA A 35 0.55 -14.21 -10.76
C ALA A 35 1.29 -14.97 -9.64
N SER A 36 2.28 -15.80 -10.00
CA SER A 36 3.08 -16.57 -9.03
C SER A 36 3.97 -15.65 -8.20
N GLN A 37 4.59 -14.64 -8.83
CA GLN A 37 5.41 -13.64 -8.16
C GLN A 37 4.58 -12.78 -7.21
N VAL A 38 3.36 -12.38 -7.61
CA VAL A 38 2.42 -11.68 -6.72
C VAL A 38 2.09 -12.52 -5.49
N SER A 39 1.68 -13.79 -5.70
CA SER A 39 1.35 -14.71 -4.60
C SER A 39 2.51 -14.91 -3.63
N ARG A 40 3.72 -15.16 -4.15
CA ARG A 40 4.94 -15.32 -3.35
C ARG A 40 5.31 -14.07 -2.57
N ALA A 41 5.16 -12.89 -3.16
CA ALA A 41 5.43 -11.63 -2.48
C ALA A 41 4.47 -11.41 -1.29
N ILE A 42 3.18 -11.70 -1.49
CA ILE A 42 2.15 -11.60 -0.44
C ILE A 42 2.42 -12.62 0.67
N ASP A 43 2.66 -13.89 0.35
CA ASP A 43 2.97 -14.94 1.33
C ASP A 43 4.21 -14.57 2.15
N PHE A 44 5.29 -14.13 1.49
CA PHE A 44 6.51 -13.69 2.17
C PHE A 44 6.25 -12.51 3.12
N GLY A 45 5.53 -11.48 2.66
CA GLY A 45 5.17 -10.32 3.48
C GLY A 45 4.32 -10.69 4.69
N SER A 46 3.37 -11.62 4.52
CA SER A 46 2.46 -12.05 5.59
C SER A 46 3.14 -12.80 6.74
N ARG A 47 4.31 -13.39 6.50
CA ARG A 47 5.10 -14.15 7.49
C ARG A 47 6.04 -13.27 8.32
N GLN A 48 6.13 -11.99 8.00
CA GLN A 48 7.01 -11.07 8.72
C GLN A 48 6.38 -10.57 10.01
N PRO A 49 7.19 -10.27 11.05
CA PRO A 49 6.68 -9.67 12.27
C PRO A 49 6.07 -8.30 11.97
N LEU A 50 5.00 -7.98 12.71
CA LEU A 50 4.45 -6.64 12.71
C LEU A 50 5.46 -5.65 13.31
N PRO A 51 5.52 -4.41 12.80
CA PRO A 51 6.38 -3.38 13.38
C PRO A 51 5.98 -3.11 14.83
N SER A 52 6.95 -2.69 15.66
CA SER A 52 6.66 -2.28 17.03
C SER A 52 5.60 -1.18 17.06
N PRO A 53 4.60 -1.22 17.96
CA PRO A 53 3.63 -0.15 18.08
C PRO A 53 4.28 1.23 18.24
N GLU A 54 5.45 1.32 18.85
CA GLU A 54 6.15 2.60 19.07
C GLU A 54 6.61 3.31 17.79
N VAL A 55 6.74 2.61 16.66
CA VAL A 55 7.15 3.21 15.38
C VAL A 55 5.97 3.59 14.49
N VAL A 56 4.81 2.97 14.67
CA VAL A 56 3.60 3.24 13.87
C VAL A 56 2.54 4.05 14.62
N PHE A 57 2.59 4.04 15.96
CA PHE A 57 1.78 4.88 16.83
C PHE A 57 2.50 6.19 17.11
N PRO A 58 1.82 7.36 17.01
CA PRO A 58 0.41 7.57 16.71
C PRO A 58 0.13 7.83 15.23
N TRP A 59 1.12 7.66 14.33
CA TRP A 59 0.97 7.99 12.91
C TRP A 59 -0.29 7.35 12.29
N LEU A 60 -0.53 6.05 12.51
CA LEU A 60 -1.73 5.35 12.01
C LEU A 60 -3.06 5.93 12.49
N HIS A 61 -3.07 6.77 13.53
CA HIS A 61 -4.30 7.35 14.06
C HIS A 61 -4.70 8.63 13.33
N GLY A 62 -3.82 9.20 12.52
CA GLY A 62 -4.04 10.45 11.82
C GLY A 62 -3.59 11.64 12.65
N LEU A 63 -2.68 12.43 12.09
CA LEU A 63 -2.00 13.55 12.75
C LEU A 63 -1.99 14.77 11.82
N HIS A 64 -3.16 15.11 11.27
CA HIS A 64 -3.32 16.24 10.37
C HIS A 64 -2.85 17.55 11.05
N PRO A 65 -2.06 18.42 10.38
CA PRO A 65 -1.52 19.65 10.97
C PRO A 65 -2.58 20.62 11.52
N LYS A 66 -3.79 20.61 10.98
CA LYS A 66 -4.91 21.44 11.45
C LYS A 66 -5.67 20.84 12.63
N ASN A 67 -5.52 19.53 12.89
CA ASN A 67 -6.24 18.87 13.96
C ASN A 67 -5.53 19.04 15.30
N HIS A 68 -5.71 20.21 15.92
CA HIS A 68 -5.05 20.56 17.18
C HIS A 68 -5.48 19.66 18.35
N LEU A 69 -6.74 19.22 18.38
CA LEU A 69 -7.26 18.33 19.43
C LEU A 69 -6.55 16.99 19.42
N GLN A 70 -6.50 16.35 18.25
CA GLN A 70 -5.87 15.05 18.07
C GLN A 70 -4.34 15.12 18.29
N GLN A 71 -3.70 16.18 17.79
CA GLN A 71 -2.28 16.45 18.04
C GLN A 71 -2.00 16.63 19.54
N ALA A 72 -2.78 17.45 20.24
CA ALA A 72 -2.58 17.68 21.67
C ALA A 72 -2.68 16.37 22.48
N PHE A 73 -3.64 15.50 22.12
CA PHE A 73 -3.78 14.19 22.75
C PHE A 73 -2.54 13.31 22.54
N PHE A 74 -2.15 13.09 21.28
CA PHE A 74 -1.10 12.13 20.93
C PHE A 74 0.34 12.65 21.13
N MET A 75 0.56 13.96 21.09
CA MET A 75 1.90 14.57 21.20
C MET A 75 2.24 15.06 22.61
N SER A 76 1.29 14.97 23.56
CA SER A 76 1.49 15.41 24.95
C SER A 76 2.62 14.68 25.71
N ARG A 77 3.02 13.48 25.28
CA ARG A 77 3.97 12.61 26.02
C ARG A 77 5.23 12.21 25.27
N LYS A 78 5.30 12.34 23.95
CA LYS A 78 6.47 12.05 23.10
C LYS A 78 6.46 12.96 21.87
N ARG A 79 7.64 13.34 21.37
CA ARG A 79 7.80 13.95 20.03
C ARG A 79 7.51 12.89 18.96
N SER A 80 6.23 12.67 18.72
CA SER A 80 5.75 11.77 17.66
C SER A 80 5.90 12.47 16.31
N THR A 81 6.50 11.79 15.32
CA THR A 81 6.64 12.36 13.99
C THR A 81 5.33 12.23 13.22
N ARG A 82 4.95 13.27 12.47
CA ARG A 82 3.87 13.19 11.47
C ARG A 82 4.30 12.40 10.23
N ASN A 83 5.60 12.18 10.08
CA ASN A 83 6.17 11.50 8.94
C ASN A 83 5.78 10.01 8.94
N PRO A 84 5.58 9.41 7.76
CA PRO A 84 5.40 7.97 7.63
C PRO A 84 6.58 7.20 8.24
N PRO A 85 6.32 6.04 8.87
CA PRO A 85 7.38 5.18 9.38
C PRO A 85 8.23 4.63 8.24
N THR A 86 9.55 4.63 8.43
CA THR A 86 10.52 4.17 7.42
C THR A 86 10.93 2.70 7.59
N CYS A 87 10.56 2.07 8.70
CA CYS A 87 10.83 0.64 8.95
C CYS A 87 9.74 -0.30 8.43
N HIS A 88 8.59 0.25 8.06
CA HIS A 88 7.47 -0.52 7.52
C HIS A 88 7.62 -0.62 6.01
N ARG A 89 7.32 -1.79 5.45
CA ARG A 89 7.28 -2.01 4.01
C ARG A 89 6.15 -2.98 3.70
N GLY A 90 4.97 -2.42 3.46
CA GLY A 90 3.79 -3.18 3.10
C GLY A 90 3.75 -3.54 1.62
N ILE A 91 2.74 -4.35 1.27
CA ILE A 91 2.28 -4.57 -0.10
C ILE A 91 0.83 -4.10 -0.15
N LEU A 92 0.53 -3.11 -0.99
CA LEU A 92 -0.83 -2.68 -1.28
C LEU A 92 -1.27 -3.31 -2.59
N LEU A 93 -2.31 -4.13 -2.54
CA LEU A 93 -2.85 -4.83 -3.69
C LEU A 93 -4.05 -4.05 -4.24
N VAL A 94 -4.02 -3.71 -5.53
CA VAL A 94 -4.98 -2.78 -6.14
C VAL A 94 -5.64 -3.43 -7.33
N LYS A 95 -6.97 -3.55 -7.31
CA LYS A 95 -7.74 -4.00 -8.48
C LYS A 95 -8.01 -2.80 -9.38
N ALA A 96 -7.47 -2.81 -10.60
CA ALA A 96 -7.39 -1.64 -11.46
C ALA A 96 -8.74 -0.99 -11.79
N ASN A 97 -9.78 -1.80 -12.01
CA ASN A 97 -11.12 -1.31 -12.37
C ASN A 97 -11.95 -0.85 -11.14
N GLY A 98 -11.46 -1.06 -9.92
CA GLY A 98 -12.16 -0.73 -8.68
C GLY A 98 -13.37 -1.61 -8.35
N ASP A 99 -13.80 -2.52 -9.24
CA ASP A 99 -14.91 -3.42 -8.96
C ASP A 99 -14.46 -4.61 -8.11
N LEU A 100 -14.63 -4.46 -6.80
CA LEU A 100 -14.28 -5.48 -5.80
C LEU A 100 -15.33 -6.60 -5.67
N SER A 101 -16.40 -6.59 -6.46
CA SER A 101 -17.45 -7.62 -6.42
C SER A 101 -17.11 -8.88 -7.23
N THR A 102 -16.09 -8.83 -8.07
CA THR A 102 -15.63 -9.93 -8.92
C THR A 102 -14.10 -9.98 -8.94
N ALA A 103 -13.53 -11.13 -9.30
CA ALA A 103 -12.09 -11.31 -9.56
C ALA A 103 -11.20 -10.62 -8.50
N ARG A 104 -11.51 -10.84 -7.21
CA ARG A 104 -10.91 -10.12 -6.09
C ARG A 104 -9.90 -10.99 -5.37
N LEU A 105 -8.65 -10.53 -5.35
CA LEU A 105 -7.62 -11.05 -4.46
C LEU A 105 -7.83 -10.57 -3.02
N LYS A 106 -7.39 -11.37 -2.05
CA LYS A 106 -7.50 -11.09 -0.62
C LYS A 106 -6.88 -9.74 -0.26
N GLY A 107 -7.68 -8.88 0.37
CA GLY A 107 -7.22 -7.57 0.83
C GLY A 107 -6.93 -6.58 -0.30
N ALA A 108 -7.36 -6.88 -1.54
CA ALA A 108 -7.30 -5.92 -2.62
C ALA A 108 -8.25 -4.74 -2.37
N VAL A 109 -7.79 -3.55 -2.74
CA VAL A 109 -8.53 -2.28 -2.60
C VAL A 109 -8.78 -1.66 -3.97
N ALA A 110 -9.75 -0.76 -4.03
CA ALA A 110 -10.02 0.06 -5.21
C ALA A 110 -9.08 1.28 -5.26
N PRO A 111 -8.73 1.79 -6.45
CA PRO A 111 -7.81 2.93 -6.57
C PRO A 111 -8.30 4.19 -5.84
N ASP A 112 -9.61 4.47 -5.87
CA ASP A 112 -10.22 5.65 -5.27
C ASP A 112 -10.18 5.68 -3.73
N GLU A 113 -9.84 4.55 -3.08
CA GLU A 113 -9.63 4.50 -1.63
C GLU A 113 -8.34 5.20 -1.16
N PHE A 114 -7.35 5.38 -2.06
CA PHE A 114 -6.06 5.97 -1.70
C PHE A 114 -5.46 6.93 -2.74
N LEU A 115 -5.97 6.93 -3.97
CA LEU A 115 -5.43 7.69 -5.09
C LEU A 115 -6.46 8.72 -5.58
N GLN A 116 -6.02 9.97 -5.72
CA GLN A 116 -6.75 11.00 -6.45
C GLN A 116 -6.28 10.98 -7.91
N PRO A 117 -7.09 10.50 -8.86
CA PRO A 117 -6.72 10.49 -10.27
C PRO A 117 -6.73 11.91 -10.85
N GLY A 118 -6.11 12.09 -12.01
CA GLY A 118 -6.14 13.35 -12.75
C GLY A 118 -4.81 13.65 -13.46
N PRO A 119 -4.62 14.87 -13.96
CA PRO A 119 -3.39 15.27 -14.65
C PRO A 119 -2.14 15.21 -13.76
N CYS A 120 -2.33 15.24 -12.44
CA CYS A 120 -1.29 15.15 -11.43
C CYS A 120 -1.78 14.21 -10.31
N PRO A 121 -1.71 12.88 -10.54
CA PRO A 121 -2.19 11.89 -9.58
C PRO A 121 -1.45 12.00 -8.26
N ARG A 122 -2.15 11.88 -7.15
CA ARG A 122 -1.55 11.98 -5.80
C ARG A 122 -2.25 11.07 -4.82
N PHE A 123 -1.54 10.65 -3.77
CA PHE A 123 -2.18 9.95 -2.67
C PHE A 123 -3.10 10.88 -1.87
N ILE A 124 -4.21 10.32 -1.39
CA ILE A 124 -5.20 11.02 -0.57
C ILE A 124 -4.58 11.36 0.79
N GLU A 125 -4.66 12.63 1.19
CA GLU A 125 -4.46 13.02 2.60
C GLU A 125 -5.72 12.65 3.38
N ALA A 126 -5.66 11.50 4.05
CA ALA A 126 -6.80 10.94 4.76
C ALA A 126 -6.84 11.36 6.24
N ASP A 127 -5.79 11.99 6.77
CA ASP A 127 -5.80 12.40 8.17
C ASP A 127 -6.87 13.49 8.41
N PRO A 128 -7.81 13.30 9.36
CA PRO A 128 -8.94 14.20 9.53
C PRO A 128 -8.48 15.57 10.05
N GLU A 129 -8.97 16.65 9.43
CA GLU A 129 -8.62 18.02 9.83
C GLU A 129 -9.17 18.40 11.22
N GLU A 130 -10.25 17.75 11.66
CA GLU A 130 -10.95 18.02 12.92
C GLU A 130 -11.43 16.72 13.58
N GLY A 131 -11.91 16.83 14.83
CA GLY A 131 -12.41 15.70 15.61
C GLY A 131 -11.32 14.92 16.32
N PHE A 132 -11.75 13.84 16.99
CA PHE A 132 -10.86 12.99 17.78
C PHE A 132 -11.21 11.52 17.57
N SER A 133 -10.21 10.71 17.23
CA SER A 133 -10.39 9.26 17.15
C SER A 133 -9.11 8.52 17.54
N VAL A 134 -9.29 7.55 18.44
CA VAL A 134 -8.24 6.60 18.81
C VAL A 134 -8.23 5.36 17.91
N ARG A 135 -9.14 5.28 16.93
CA ARG A 135 -9.23 4.16 15.98
C ARG A 135 -9.84 4.67 14.67
N ASN A 136 -9.00 5.21 13.78
CA ASN A 136 -9.43 5.72 12.48
C ASN A 136 -9.29 4.64 11.40
N PHE A 137 -10.24 3.72 11.30
CA PHE A 137 -10.17 2.67 10.27
C PHE A 137 -10.32 3.21 8.85
N GLN A 138 -11.04 4.31 8.66
CA GLN A 138 -11.35 4.90 7.36
C GLN A 138 -10.11 5.45 6.63
N ILE A 139 -9.03 5.74 7.35
CA ILE A 139 -7.83 6.35 6.78
C ILE A 139 -6.74 5.32 6.47
N GLN A 140 -6.93 4.06 6.87
CA GLN A 140 -5.86 3.07 6.88
C GLN A 140 -5.37 2.71 5.49
N THR A 141 -6.26 2.57 4.49
CA THR A 141 -5.88 2.26 3.10
C THR A 141 -4.97 3.36 2.53
N ALA A 142 -5.40 4.62 2.63
CA ALA A 142 -4.62 5.77 2.16
C ALA A 142 -3.26 5.89 2.89
N LYS A 143 -3.23 5.66 4.20
CA LYS A 143 -1.97 5.65 4.95
C LYS A 143 -1.07 4.49 4.57
N ALA A 144 -1.61 3.29 4.40
CA ALA A 144 -0.85 2.10 4.00
C ALA A 144 -0.18 2.29 2.63
N ALA A 145 -0.83 2.99 1.69
CA ALA A 145 -0.23 3.34 0.40
C ALA A 145 1.08 4.13 0.53
N LEU A 146 1.20 5.00 1.55
CA LEU A 146 2.40 5.81 1.79
C LEU A 146 3.62 5.00 2.23
N VAL A 147 3.42 3.74 2.65
CA VAL A 147 4.42 2.87 3.27
C VAL A 147 4.48 1.47 2.64
N SER A 148 4.04 1.34 1.38
CA SER A 148 3.94 0.06 0.69
C SER A 148 4.47 0.11 -0.73
N ASP A 149 5.05 -1.00 -1.18
CA ASP A 149 5.10 -1.31 -2.61
C ASP A 149 3.66 -1.56 -3.09
N VAL A 150 3.32 -1.08 -4.29
CA VAL A 150 1.95 -1.21 -4.82
C VAL A 150 1.93 -2.19 -5.98
N ILE A 151 1.04 -3.18 -5.93
CA ILE A 151 0.82 -4.14 -7.02
C ILE A 151 -0.56 -3.86 -7.61
N VAL A 152 -0.60 -3.49 -8.89
CA VAL A 152 -1.84 -3.29 -9.63
C VAL A 152 -2.13 -4.53 -10.46
N TYR A 153 -3.33 -5.09 -10.36
CA TYR A 153 -3.79 -6.20 -11.18
C TYR A 153 -5.19 -5.93 -11.72
N GLY A 154 -5.60 -6.65 -12.75
CA GLY A 154 -6.93 -6.54 -13.31
C GLY A 154 -7.08 -7.38 -14.57
N GLU A 155 -8.32 -7.52 -15.03
CA GLU A 155 -8.65 -8.31 -16.22
C GLU A 155 -8.28 -7.56 -17.51
N ASN A 156 -8.23 -6.23 -17.46
CA ASN A 156 -7.76 -5.38 -18.55
C ASN A 156 -6.34 -4.86 -18.26
N LEU A 157 -5.36 -5.35 -19.03
CA LEU A 157 -3.96 -4.98 -18.85
C LEU A 157 -3.71 -3.48 -19.16
N ALA A 158 -4.41 -2.90 -20.13
CA ALA A 158 -4.22 -1.48 -20.47
C ALA A 158 -4.70 -0.57 -19.33
N GLU A 159 -5.83 -0.92 -18.70
CA GLU A 159 -6.33 -0.23 -17.50
C GLU A 159 -5.39 -0.44 -16.30
N SER A 160 -4.90 -1.66 -16.09
CA SER A 160 -3.95 -1.98 -15.02
C SER A 160 -2.64 -1.19 -15.17
N LYS A 161 -2.12 -1.08 -16.40
CA LYS A 161 -0.94 -0.25 -16.70
C LYS A 161 -1.24 1.23 -16.45
N LYS A 162 -2.41 1.73 -16.85
CA LYS A 162 -2.82 3.13 -16.59
C LYS A 162 -2.79 3.43 -15.08
N VAL A 163 -3.46 2.61 -14.26
CA VAL A 163 -3.48 2.81 -12.81
C VAL A 163 -2.08 2.69 -12.20
N ALA A 164 -1.26 1.74 -12.67
CA ALA A 164 0.13 1.62 -12.21
C ALA A 164 0.96 2.89 -12.50
N TRP A 165 0.78 3.51 -13.67
CA TRP A 165 1.45 4.79 -13.96
C TRP A 165 0.96 5.94 -13.08
N GLU A 166 -0.33 6.01 -12.79
CA GLU A 166 -0.88 7.02 -11.88
C GLU A 166 -0.35 6.84 -10.44
N VAL A 167 -0.22 5.60 -9.96
CA VAL A 167 0.40 5.31 -8.66
C VAL A 167 1.89 5.67 -8.66
N ALA A 168 2.64 5.32 -9.71
CA ALA A 168 4.06 5.66 -9.81
C ALA A 168 4.28 7.19 -9.80
N ALA A 169 3.42 7.95 -10.48
CA ALA A 169 3.42 9.41 -10.45
C ALA A 169 3.14 9.95 -9.04
N ALA A 170 2.15 9.39 -8.33
CA ALA A 170 1.83 9.78 -6.96
C ALA A 170 2.99 9.49 -5.99
N GLN A 171 3.65 8.32 -6.09
CA GLN A 171 4.83 7.99 -5.30
C GLN A 171 6.00 8.96 -5.56
N LEU A 172 6.22 9.37 -6.82
CA LEU A 172 7.26 10.33 -7.16
C LEU A 172 6.99 11.71 -6.52
N LEU A 173 5.75 12.21 -6.60
CA LEU A 173 5.38 13.49 -5.98
C LEU A 173 5.51 13.45 -4.45
N GLN A 174 5.14 12.33 -3.83
CA GLN A 174 5.36 12.13 -2.40
C GLN A 174 6.85 12.17 -2.05
N ARG A 175 7.70 11.47 -2.82
CA ARG A 175 9.16 11.44 -2.62
C ARG A 175 9.78 12.84 -2.74
N GLN A 176 9.37 13.62 -3.74
CA GLN A 176 9.84 14.99 -3.93
C GLN A 176 9.45 15.87 -2.74
N SER A 177 8.20 15.74 -2.26
CA SER A 177 7.69 16.49 -1.10
C SER A 177 8.44 16.15 0.19
N GLN A 178 8.78 14.88 0.41
CA GLN A 178 9.54 14.42 1.59
C GLN A 178 11.01 14.83 1.53
N THR A 179 11.63 14.78 0.34
CA THR A 179 13.03 15.20 0.13
C THR A 179 13.21 16.69 0.46
N ALA A 180 12.25 17.53 0.07
CA ALA A 180 12.26 18.95 0.38
C ALA A 180 12.24 19.25 1.90
N GLN A 181 11.79 18.30 2.72
CA GLN A 181 11.70 18.44 4.19
C GLN A 181 12.91 17.85 4.94
N ALA A 182 14.01 17.53 4.25
CA ALA A 182 15.28 17.04 4.82
C ALA A 182 15.18 15.75 5.66
N GLY A 183 14.14 14.94 5.43
CA GLY A 183 13.93 13.66 6.11
C GLY A 183 14.48 12.46 5.33
N ASN A 184 14.83 11.38 6.04
CA ASN A 184 15.00 10.06 5.43
C ASN A 184 13.66 9.61 4.86
N PHE A 185 13.63 9.19 3.59
CA PHE A 185 12.47 8.54 2.97
C PHE A 185 12.80 7.09 2.63
N THR A 186 11.77 6.26 2.55
CA THR A 186 11.86 4.88 2.08
C THR A 186 11.35 4.83 0.66
N GLU A 187 12.11 4.18 -0.22
CA GLU A 187 11.70 3.98 -1.60
C GLU A 187 10.75 2.80 -1.73
N TYR A 188 9.57 3.09 -2.26
CA TYR A 188 8.56 2.11 -2.63
C TYR A 188 8.40 2.09 -4.15
N ASN A 189 8.09 0.92 -4.68
CA ASN A 189 7.97 0.65 -6.10
C ASN A 189 6.52 0.37 -6.49
N THR A 190 6.21 0.60 -7.76
CA THR A 190 4.93 0.21 -8.35
C THR A 190 5.11 -0.95 -9.32
N PHE A 191 4.24 -1.94 -9.20
CA PHE A 191 4.22 -3.14 -10.03
C PHE A 191 2.88 -3.29 -10.74
N VAL A 192 2.89 -3.91 -11.91
CA VAL A 192 1.70 -4.32 -12.66
C VAL A 192 1.73 -5.82 -12.90
N CYS A 193 0.67 -6.51 -12.53
CA CYS A 193 0.48 -7.92 -12.85
C CYS A 193 0.09 -8.08 -14.32
N THR A 194 0.85 -8.85 -15.08
CA THR A 194 0.60 -9.11 -16.50
C THR A 194 -0.16 -10.41 -16.75
N SER A 195 -0.24 -11.30 -15.75
CA SER A 195 -1.03 -12.53 -15.81
C SER A 195 -2.54 -12.23 -15.83
N PRO A 196 -3.33 -13.00 -16.61
CA PRO A 196 -4.79 -12.97 -16.50
C PRO A 196 -5.25 -13.47 -15.13
N PHE A 197 -6.48 -13.12 -14.74
CA PHE A 197 -7.00 -13.50 -13.43
C PHE A 197 -7.14 -15.03 -13.26
N SER A 198 -7.41 -15.75 -14.35
CA SER A 198 -7.49 -17.22 -14.34
C SER A 198 -6.24 -17.90 -13.78
N ASP A 199 -5.05 -17.31 -13.96
CA ASP A 199 -3.81 -17.86 -13.40
C ASP A 199 -3.82 -17.89 -11.86
N PHE A 200 -4.52 -16.94 -11.23
CA PHE A 200 -4.74 -16.96 -9.79
C PHE A 200 -5.75 -18.03 -9.39
N GLU A 201 -6.83 -18.15 -10.14
CA GLU A 201 -7.89 -19.15 -9.86
C GLU A 201 -7.36 -20.60 -9.97
N ASP A 202 -6.50 -20.85 -10.96
CA ASP A 202 -5.95 -22.16 -11.25
C ASP A 202 -4.77 -22.53 -10.35
N ALA A 203 -3.81 -21.61 -10.17
CA ALA A 203 -2.52 -21.93 -9.55
C ALA A 203 -2.26 -21.25 -8.19
N ASN A 204 -2.98 -20.19 -7.84
CA ASN A 204 -2.75 -19.38 -6.63
C ASN A 204 -4.07 -19.08 -5.89
N SER A 205 -4.95 -20.09 -5.84
CA SER A 205 -6.33 -19.89 -5.41
C SER A 205 -6.51 -19.57 -3.91
N ASP A 206 -5.44 -19.73 -3.13
CA ASP A 206 -5.34 -19.41 -1.69
C ASP A 206 -5.27 -17.91 -1.41
N ILE A 207 -5.07 -17.07 -2.44
CA ILE A 207 -5.17 -15.61 -2.33
C ILE A 207 -6.41 -15.04 -3.05
N VAL A 208 -7.28 -15.87 -3.61
CA VAL A 208 -8.51 -15.44 -4.29
C VAL A 208 -9.67 -15.40 -3.30
N ALA A 209 -10.17 -14.21 -2.98
CA ALA A 209 -11.32 -14.02 -2.10
C ALA A 209 -12.65 -14.17 -2.84
N ILE A 210 -12.75 -13.57 -4.04
CA ILE A 210 -13.91 -13.67 -4.93
C ILE A 210 -13.44 -14.09 -6.32
N GLY A 211 -14.08 -15.10 -6.89
CA GLY A 211 -13.79 -15.58 -8.25
C GLY A 211 -14.25 -14.61 -9.34
N SER A 212 -13.88 -14.90 -10.58
CA SER A 212 -14.36 -14.19 -11.78
C SER A 212 -15.89 -14.27 -11.94
N ASP A 213 -16.51 -15.29 -11.34
CA ASP A 213 -17.97 -15.49 -11.28
C ASP A 213 -18.68 -14.64 -10.22
N GLY A 214 -17.94 -13.86 -9.44
CA GLY A 214 -18.47 -13.05 -8.34
C GLY A 214 -18.79 -13.85 -7.06
N CYS A 215 -18.47 -15.14 -7.02
CA CYS A 215 -18.73 -16.00 -5.88
C CYS A 215 -17.53 -16.03 -4.92
N ALA A 216 -17.81 -16.00 -3.61
CA ALA A 216 -16.78 -16.19 -2.60
C ALA A 216 -16.21 -17.61 -2.72
N THR A 217 -14.88 -17.74 -2.74
CA THR A 217 -14.22 -19.04 -2.94
C THR A 217 -14.25 -19.93 -1.70
N GLY A 218 -14.45 -19.34 -0.51
CA GLY A 218 -14.32 -20.02 0.78
C GLY A 218 -12.89 -20.45 1.14
N LYS A 219 -11.91 -20.19 0.26
CA LYS A 219 -10.49 -20.52 0.47
C LYS A 219 -9.78 -19.51 1.36
N VAL A 220 -10.39 -18.35 1.50
CA VAL A 220 -9.82 -17.20 2.21
C VAL A 220 -10.81 -16.69 3.24
N LEU A 221 -10.33 -16.52 4.47
CA LEU A 221 -11.02 -15.69 5.47
C LEU A 221 -10.90 -14.22 5.07
N ASP A 222 -12.03 -13.66 4.64
CA ASP A 222 -12.22 -12.24 4.43
C ASP A 222 -13.25 -11.72 5.44
N PHE A 223 -12.84 -10.72 6.24
CA PHE A 223 -13.67 -10.15 7.29
C PHE A 223 -14.58 -9.02 6.77
N VAL A 224 -14.49 -8.70 5.48
CA VAL A 224 -15.39 -7.78 4.78
C VAL A 224 -16.29 -8.62 3.87
N GLN A 225 -17.34 -9.19 4.48
CA GLN A 225 -18.50 -9.77 3.78
C GLN A 225 -19.76 -9.02 4.21
#